data_AF-A0A537G4Z3-F1
#
_entry.id   AF-A0A537G4Z3-F1
#
_cell.length_a   1.000
_cell.length_b   1.000
_cell.length_c   1.000
_cell.angle_alpha   90.00
_cell.angle_beta   90.00
_cell.angle_gamma   90.00
#
_symmetry.space_group_name_H-M   'P 1'
#
loop_
_entity.id
_entity.type
_entity.pdbx_description
1 polymer ?
#
loop_
_entity_poly.entity_id
_entity_poly.type
_entity_poly.pdbx_seq_one_letter_code
_entity_poly.pdbx_strand_id
1 'polypeptide(L)'
;MLSGQEGERAPRRPRPRLETLSDLIYGLSLSIGAISLVITNSQSSSASDIDKNILQFLFVFLILITSWIIYTSDMSVLPIETRFVTLLNVVLLMLVAVIPYLFDQAVSALNPSNVQDYASILFTGDYAGTLVIMTVFAHIIAQEEEHLVDGEIMIRFRRVRDRLSVLTVIVLLSLAAPWDWLLLGVHVRLLIWLVPIFSFWYNRMTRAPSRKAEVAPSTARL
;
A
#
# COMPACT_ATOMS: atom_id res chain seq x y z
N MET A 1 8.68 51.53 -21.18
CA MET A 1 7.49 51.25 -20.35
C MET A 1 7.12 49.79 -20.62
N LEU A 2 7.54 48.86 -19.72
CA LEU A 2 6.70 48.14 -18.72
C LEU A 2 5.57 47.34 -19.39
N SER A 3 5.27 46.07 -19.13
CA SER A 3 5.70 45.04 -18.18
C SER A 3 5.14 43.69 -18.72
N GLY A 4 5.84 42.57 -18.59
CA GLY A 4 5.58 41.64 -17.48
C GLY A 4 4.57 40.53 -17.85
N GLN A 5 5.02 39.51 -18.58
CA GLN A 5 4.41 38.17 -18.55
C GLN A 5 5.33 37.26 -17.74
N GLU A 6 5.30 37.41 -16.42
CA GLU A 6 5.75 36.33 -15.54
C GLU A 6 4.60 35.32 -15.47
N GLY A 7 4.79 34.19 -16.14
CA GLY A 7 3.94 33.03 -15.94
C GLY A 7 3.95 32.67 -14.46
N GLU A 8 2.77 32.65 -13.84
CA GLU A 8 2.54 32.07 -12.52
C GLU A 8 3.08 30.64 -12.51
N ARG A 9 4.32 30.49 -12.04
CA ARG A 9 4.80 29.21 -11.54
C ARG A 9 3.95 28.95 -10.31
N ALA A 10 3.00 28.02 -10.45
CA ALA A 10 2.25 27.47 -9.33
C ALA A 10 3.22 27.28 -8.15
N PRO A 11 2.92 27.82 -6.96
CA PRO A 11 3.84 27.78 -5.84
C PRO A 11 4.22 26.33 -5.58
N ARG A 12 5.49 26.00 -5.78
CA ARG A 12 6.04 24.70 -5.40
C ARG A 12 5.94 24.63 -3.88
N ARG A 13 4.85 24.05 -3.38
CA ARG A 13 4.71 23.72 -1.97
C ARG A 13 5.92 22.85 -1.61
N PRO A 14 6.78 23.26 -0.66
CA PRO A 14 7.93 22.44 -0.26
C PRO A 14 7.40 21.07 0.15
N ARG A 15 7.83 20.00 -0.54
CA ARG A 15 7.42 18.65 -0.16
C ARG A 15 7.93 18.38 1.25
N PRO A 16 7.07 17.91 2.17
CA PRO A 16 7.52 17.50 3.50
C PRO A 16 8.66 16.48 3.39
N ARG A 17 9.70 16.64 4.22
CA ARG A 17 10.90 15.76 4.16
C ARG A 17 10.55 14.29 4.39
N LEU A 18 9.51 14.03 5.18
CA LEU A 18 9.01 12.69 5.47
C LEU A 18 8.48 11.98 4.21
N GLU A 19 7.80 12.69 3.31
CA GLU A 19 7.28 12.14 2.05
C GLU A 19 8.42 11.68 1.13
N THR A 20 9.50 12.47 1.05
CA THR A 20 10.66 12.13 0.22
C THR A 20 11.40 10.90 0.76
N LEU A 21 11.53 10.78 2.09
CA LEU A 21 12.16 9.63 2.72
C LEU A 21 11.33 8.36 2.53
N SER A 22 10.02 8.45 2.69
CA SER A 22 9.13 7.31 2.44
C SER A 22 9.18 6.85 1.00
N ASP A 23 9.11 7.77 0.03
CA ASP A 23 9.19 7.43 -1.39
C ASP A 23 10.49 6.68 -1.72
N LEU A 24 11.60 7.11 -1.12
CA LEU A 24 12.89 6.43 -1.25
C LEU A 24 12.85 5.01 -0.70
N ILE A 25 12.30 4.80 0.51
CA ILE A 25 12.26 3.46 1.13
C ILE A 25 11.32 2.52 0.36
N TYR A 26 10.17 2.99 -0.12
CA TYR A 26 9.30 2.19 -0.99
C TYR A 26 10.00 1.83 -2.30
N GLY A 27 10.67 2.78 -2.95
CA GLY A 27 11.45 2.53 -4.17
C GLY A 27 12.60 1.54 -3.95
N LEU A 28 13.29 1.64 -2.82
CA LEU A 28 14.36 0.73 -2.44
C LEU A 28 13.83 -0.68 -2.14
N SER A 29 12.73 -0.81 -1.40
CA SER A 29 12.06 -2.08 -1.11
C SER A 29 11.66 -2.81 -2.40
N LEU A 30 11.10 -2.08 -3.37
CA LEU A 30 10.80 -2.59 -4.71
C LEU A 30 12.05 -3.03 -5.47
N SER A 31 13.14 -2.26 -5.37
CA SER A 31 14.41 -2.58 -6.02
C SER A 31 15.03 -3.85 -5.43
N ILE A 32 14.99 -4.03 -4.11
CA ILE A 32 15.42 -5.26 -3.43
C ILE A 32 14.59 -6.45 -3.91
N GLY A 33 13.27 -6.30 -4.00
CA GLY A 33 12.40 -7.34 -4.54
C GLY A 33 12.77 -7.73 -5.98
N ALA A 34 13.08 -6.76 -6.83
CA ALA A 34 13.52 -7.01 -8.20
C ALA A 34 14.89 -7.71 -8.27
N ILE A 35 15.82 -7.34 -7.39
CA ILE A 35 17.13 -8.00 -7.28
C ILE A 35 16.96 -9.46 -6.83
N SER A 36 16.13 -9.72 -5.80
CA SER A 36 15.83 -11.10 -5.38
C SER A 36 15.27 -11.92 -6.55
N LEU A 37 14.32 -11.38 -7.32
CA LEU A 37 13.78 -12.04 -8.51
C LEU A 37 14.88 -12.45 -9.50
N VAL A 38 15.84 -11.57 -9.79
CA VAL A 38 16.96 -11.86 -10.70
C VAL A 38 17.82 -13.01 -10.15
N ILE A 39 18.14 -12.98 -8.86
CA ILE A 39 18.95 -14.01 -8.21
C ILE A 39 18.22 -15.36 -8.24
N THR A 40 16.95 -15.40 -7.83
CA THR A 40 16.16 -16.64 -7.78
C THR A 40 15.90 -17.23 -9.18
N ASN A 41 15.68 -16.38 -10.18
CA ASN A 41 15.57 -16.83 -11.57
C ASN A 41 16.87 -17.41 -12.13
N SER A 42 18.03 -16.89 -11.70
CA SER A 42 19.33 -17.45 -12.13
C SER A 42 19.57 -18.88 -11.64
N GLN A 43 18.83 -19.32 -10.62
CA GLN A 43 18.89 -20.66 -10.05
C GLN A 43 17.74 -21.57 -10.55
N SER A 44 16.84 -21.03 -11.37
CA SER A 44 15.65 -21.75 -11.84
C SER A 44 16.00 -22.75 -12.93
N SER A 45 15.46 -23.97 -12.81
CA SER A 45 15.77 -25.09 -13.72
C SER A 45 14.62 -25.38 -14.70
N SER A 46 13.46 -24.75 -14.55
CA SER A 46 12.29 -24.94 -15.42
C SER A 46 11.56 -23.63 -15.72
N ALA A 47 10.82 -23.60 -16.84
CA ALA A 47 9.95 -22.46 -17.19
C ALA A 47 8.88 -22.20 -16.13
N SER A 48 8.34 -23.26 -15.51
CA SER A 48 7.35 -23.11 -14.43
C SER A 48 7.91 -22.45 -13.17
N ASP A 49 9.21 -22.58 -12.91
CA ASP A 49 9.84 -21.91 -11.76
C ASP A 49 9.97 -20.40 -12.03
N ILE A 50 10.28 -20.02 -13.27
CA ILE A 50 10.32 -18.62 -13.70
C ILE A 50 8.94 -17.97 -13.52
N ASP A 51 7.87 -18.62 -13.98
CA ASP A 51 6.50 -18.11 -13.84
C ASP A 51 6.12 -17.91 -12.35
N LYS A 52 6.46 -18.87 -11.49
CA LYS A 52 6.23 -18.76 -10.04
C LYS A 52 7.00 -17.58 -9.43
N ASN A 53 8.27 -17.43 -9.76
CA ASN A 53 9.10 -16.34 -9.23
C ASN A 53 8.57 -14.96 -9.68
N ILE A 54 8.14 -14.84 -10.94
CA ILE A 54 7.51 -13.61 -11.45
C ILE A 54 6.22 -13.31 -10.70
N LEU A 55 5.36 -14.30 -10.47
CA LEU A 55 4.12 -14.13 -9.71
C LEU A 55 4.39 -13.72 -8.26
N GLN A 56 5.39 -14.33 -7.61
CA GLN A 56 5.83 -13.97 -6.26
C GLN A 56 6.34 -12.52 -6.19
N PHE A 57 7.15 -12.09 -7.17
CA PHE A 57 7.58 -10.70 -7.26
C PHE A 57 6.39 -9.74 -7.46
N LEU A 58 5.50 -10.04 -8.40
CA LEU A 58 4.32 -9.22 -8.68
C LEU A 58 3.42 -9.09 -7.45
N PHE A 59 3.31 -10.16 -6.66
CA PHE A 59 2.57 -10.15 -5.41
C PHE A 59 3.12 -9.13 -4.41
N VAL A 60 4.43 -9.18 -4.12
CA VAL A 60 5.09 -8.22 -3.22
C VAL A 60 5.05 -6.81 -3.78
N PHE A 61 5.28 -6.66 -5.08
CA PHE A 61 5.19 -5.39 -5.79
C PHE A 61 3.81 -4.75 -5.57
N LEU A 62 2.73 -5.53 -5.73
CA LEU A 62 1.35 -5.07 -5.54
C LEU A 62 1.07 -4.66 -4.09
N ILE A 63 1.61 -5.37 -3.10
CA ILE A 63 1.52 -4.98 -1.69
C ILE A 63 2.19 -3.62 -1.49
N LEU A 64 3.44 -3.49 -1.93
CA LEU A 64 4.24 -2.28 -1.72
C LEU A 64 3.65 -1.06 -2.42
N ILE A 65 3.22 -1.19 -3.68
CA ILE A 65 2.61 -0.05 -4.40
C ILE A 65 1.25 0.32 -3.81
N THR A 66 0.45 -0.66 -3.37
CA THR A 66 -0.85 -0.39 -2.73
C THR A 66 -0.64 0.35 -1.41
N SER A 67 0.29 -0.15 -0.59
CA SER A 67 0.72 0.46 0.66
C SER A 67 1.20 1.89 0.45
N TRP A 68 2.08 2.11 -0.53
CA TRP A 68 2.61 3.41 -0.88
C TRP A 68 1.51 4.40 -1.30
N ILE A 69 0.59 4.00 -2.18
CA ILE A 69 -0.51 4.89 -2.62
C ILE A 69 -1.39 5.31 -1.44
N ILE A 70 -1.73 4.38 -0.54
CA ILE A 70 -2.53 4.69 0.67
C ILE A 70 -1.76 5.68 1.54
N TYR A 71 -0.49 5.39 1.82
CA TYR A 71 0.38 6.22 2.63
C TYR A 71 0.51 7.65 2.08
N THR A 72 0.83 7.81 0.79
CA THR A 72 0.98 9.14 0.18
C THR A 72 -0.35 9.90 0.18
N SER A 73 -1.47 9.19 -0.02
CA SER A 73 -2.80 9.80 0.09
C SER A 73 -3.05 10.36 1.49
N ASP A 74 -2.74 9.59 2.54
CA ASP A 74 -2.97 9.98 3.93
C ASP A 74 -1.99 11.11 4.37
N MET A 75 -0.71 11.02 3.98
CA MET A 75 0.28 12.05 4.31
C MET A 75 0.04 13.40 3.62
N SER A 76 -0.59 13.40 2.44
CA SER A 76 -0.87 14.64 1.72
C SER A 76 -1.87 15.56 2.42
N VAL A 77 -2.66 15.02 3.34
CA VAL A 77 -3.74 15.72 4.05
C VAL A 77 -3.49 15.93 5.54
N LEU A 78 -2.40 15.35 6.09
CA LEU A 78 -2.09 15.47 7.51
C LEU A 78 -1.82 16.94 7.88
N PRO A 79 -2.64 17.56 8.76
CA PRO A 79 -2.53 18.99 9.09
C PRO A 79 -1.26 19.34 9.88
N ILE A 80 -0.74 18.43 10.71
CA ILE A 80 0.36 18.71 11.64
C ILE A 80 1.34 17.51 11.75
N GLU A 81 2.64 17.79 11.56
CA GLU A 81 3.72 16.83 11.85
C GLU A 81 3.94 16.71 13.37
N THR A 82 3.24 15.78 14.03
CA THR A 82 3.45 15.49 15.46
C THR A 82 4.56 14.46 15.67
N ARG A 83 5.20 14.46 16.86
CA ARG A 83 6.23 13.45 17.22
C ARG A 83 5.69 12.02 17.14
N PHE A 84 4.40 11.84 17.44
CA PHE A 84 3.73 10.55 17.34
C PHE A 84 3.61 10.09 15.88
N VAL A 85 3.13 10.96 14.98
CA VAL A 85 3.04 10.67 13.53
C VAL A 85 4.43 10.34 12.95
N THR A 86 5.46 11.08 13.34
CA THR A 86 6.84 10.80 12.91
C THR A 86 7.32 9.43 13.39
N LEU A 87 7.04 9.05 14.65
CA LEU A 87 7.39 7.73 15.17
C LEU A 87 6.66 6.62 14.40
N LEU A 88 5.34 6.78 14.19
CA LEU A 88 4.53 5.83 13.42
C LEU A 88 5.06 5.68 12.01
N ASN A 89 5.48 6.78 11.38
CA ASN A 89 6.08 6.74 10.05
C ASN A 89 7.40 5.95 10.04
N VAL A 90 8.29 6.19 11.01
CA VAL A 90 9.56 5.43 11.10
C VAL A 90 9.28 3.93 11.28
N VAL A 91 8.33 3.56 12.14
CA VAL A 91 7.93 2.16 12.33
C VAL A 91 7.32 1.59 11.05
N LEU A 92 6.41 2.30 10.39
CA LEU A 92 5.81 1.89 9.11
C LEU A 92 6.89 1.61 8.06
N LEU A 93 7.86 2.51 7.94
CA LEU A 93 8.92 2.38 6.95
C LEU A 93 9.86 1.22 7.26
N MET A 94 10.09 0.93 8.54
CA MET A 94 10.79 -0.29 8.95
C MET A 94 10.02 -1.55 8.53
N LEU A 95 8.72 -1.61 8.79
CA LEU A 95 7.88 -2.75 8.37
C LEU A 95 7.95 -2.95 6.84
N VAL A 96 7.69 -1.88 6.10
CA VAL A 96 7.74 -1.86 4.62
C VAL A 96 9.09 -2.31 4.05
N ALA A 97 10.20 -1.97 4.71
CA ALA A 97 11.54 -2.37 4.27
C ALA A 97 11.80 -3.88 4.43
N VAL A 98 11.13 -4.51 5.40
CA VAL A 98 11.32 -5.92 5.73
C VAL A 98 10.37 -6.85 4.94
N ILE A 99 9.27 -6.32 4.39
CA ILE A 99 8.30 -7.04 3.54
C ILE A 99 8.95 -7.95 2.47
N PRO A 100 9.86 -7.47 1.59
CA PRO A 100 10.39 -8.31 0.51
C PRO A 100 11.17 -9.51 1.05
N TYR A 101 11.92 -9.30 2.12
CA TYR A 101 12.71 -10.33 2.76
C TYR A 101 11.82 -11.38 3.43
N LEU A 102 10.86 -10.98 4.27
CA LEU A 102 9.99 -11.94 4.95
C LEU A 102 9.14 -12.75 3.97
N PHE A 103 8.67 -12.11 2.89
CA PHE A 103 7.93 -12.81 1.86
C PHE A 103 8.79 -13.86 1.17
N ASP A 104 9.98 -13.47 0.71
CA ASP A 104 10.94 -14.37 0.07
C ASP A 104 11.24 -15.59 0.95
N GLN A 105 11.48 -15.37 2.25
CA GLN A 105 11.71 -16.46 3.19
C GLN A 105 10.50 -17.38 3.38
N ALA A 106 9.28 -16.83 3.33
CA ALA A 106 8.05 -17.60 3.46
C ALA A 106 7.79 -18.49 2.24
N VAL A 107 8.03 -18.00 1.02
CA VAL A 107 7.63 -18.70 -0.22
C VAL A 107 8.78 -19.47 -0.90
N SER A 108 10.03 -19.25 -0.49
CA SER A 108 11.19 -19.89 -1.12
C SER A 108 11.19 -21.39 -0.87
N ALA A 109 11.13 -22.17 -1.95
CA ALA A 109 11.23 -23.62 -1.92
C ALA A 109 12.59 -24.13 -1.42
N LEU A 110 13.60 -23.26 -1.35
CA LEU A 110 14.93 -23.59 -0.80
C LEU A 110 14.92 -23.66 0.73
N ASN A 111 13.93 -23.03 1.38
CA ASN A 111 13.81 -23.04 2.83
C ASN A 111 13.07 -24.28 3.32
N PRO A 112 13.47 -24.85 4.47
CA PRO A 112 12.72 -25.94 5.09
C PRO A 112 11.36 -25.43 5.60
N SER A 113 10.38 -26.34 5.71
CA SER A 113 8.98 -25.99 6.02
C SER A 113 8.80 -25.22 7.34
N ASN A 114 9.62 -25.50 8.35
CA ASN A 114 9.60 -24.78 9.62
C ASN A 114 10.04 -23.31 9.49
N VAL A 115 10.99 -23.02 8.59
CA VAL A 115 11.44 -21.66 8.30
C VAL A 115 10.38 -20.92 7.49
N GLN A 116 9.77 -21.58 6.50
CA GLN A 116 8.68 -21.00 5.72
C GLN A 116 7.47 -20.64 6.60
N ASP A 117 7.04 -21.55 7.49
CA ASP A 117 5.93 -21.29 8.39
C ASP A 117 6.25 -20.13 9.35
N TYR A 118 7.43 -20.13 9.98
CA TYR A 118 7.85 -19.04 10.86
C TYR A 118 7.93 -17.69 10.12
N ALA A 119 8.53 -17.65 8.93
CA ALA A 119 8.60 -16.46 8.10
C ALA A 119 7.21 -15.98 7.69
N SER A 120 6.28 -16.88 7.38
CA SER A 120 4.90 -16.52 7.02
C SER A 120 4.11 -15.96 8.21
N ILE A 121 4.39 -16.40 9.44
CA ILE A 121 3.83 -15.81 10.67
C ILE A 121 4.35 -14.38 10.84
N LEU A 122 5.67 -14.19 10.73
CA LEU A 122 6.29 -12.86 10.80
C LEU A 122 5.79 -11.93 9.71
N PHE A 123 5.67 -12.42 8.47
CA PHE A 123 5.13 -11.67 7.35
C PHE A 123 3.68 -11.24 7.60
N THR A 124 2.85 -12.14 8.14
CA THR A 124 1.46 -11.79 8.49
C THR A 124 1.42 -10.69 9.54
N GLY A 125 2.28 -10.78 10.56
CA GLY A 125 2.40 -9.75 11.60
C GLY A 125 2.86 -8.41 11.05
N ASP A 126 3.87 -8.42 10.18
CA ASP A 126 4.40 -7.23 9.51
C ASP A 126 3.36 -6.55 8.61
N TYR A 127 2.65 -7.36 7.81
CA TYR A 127 1.61 -6.86 6.92
C TYR A 127 0.40 -6.31 7.69
N ALA A 128 -0.04 -7.01 8.75
CA ALA A 128 -1.07 -6.50 9.63
C ALA A 128 -0.61 -5.21 10.34
N GLY A 129 0.62 -5.14 10.84
CA GLY A 129 1.19 -3.95 11.46
C GLY A 129 1.19 -2.74 10.53
N THR A 130 1.53 -2.96 9.26
CA THR A 130 1.46 -1.94 8.19
C THR A 130 0.03 -1.41 8.03
N LEU A 131 -0.97 -2.30 7.95
CA LEU A 131 -2.38 -1.93 7.83
C LEU A 131 -2.91 -1.23 9.10
N VAL A 132 -2.46 -1.64 10.30
CA VAL A 132 -2.81 -0.98 11.56
C VAL A 132 -2.30 0.46 11.56
N ILE A 133 -1.04 0.70 11.21
CA ILE A 133 -0.48 2.06 11.21
C ILE A 133 -1.21 2.95 10.21
N MET A 134 -1.54 2.45 9.01
CA MET A 134 -2.38 3.18 8.06
C MET A 134 -3.78 3.47 8.62
N THR A 135 -4.37 2.50 9.32
CA THR A 135 -5.66 2.70 10.00
C THR A 135 -5.56 3.83 11.03
N VAL A 136 -4.45 3.90 11.78
CA VAL A 136 -4.21 4.97 12.75
C VAL A 136 -4.02 6.31 12.05
N PHE A 137 -3.29 6.40 10.94
CA PHE A 137 -3.21 7.64 10.16
C PHE A 137 -4.59 8.10 9.67
N ALA A 138 -5.37 7.21 9.07
CA ALA A 138 -6.74 7.52 8.65
C ALA A 138 -7.63 7.97 9.83
N HIS A 139 -7.41 7.41 11.04
CA HIS A 139 -8.12 7.81 12.24
C HIS A 139 -7.73 9.22 12.72
N ILE A 140 -6.43 9.53 12.75
CA ILE A 140 -5.92 10.85 13.14
C ILE A 140 -6.48 11.92 12.20
N ILE A 141 -6.41 11.68 10.89
CA ILE A 141 -6.95 12.60 9.87
C ILE A 141 -8.46 12.82 10.09
N ALA A 142 -9.22 11.75 10.33
CA ALA A 142 -10.65 11.87 10.58
C ALA A 142 -11.00 12.65 11.85
N GLN A 143 -10.13 12.66 12.87
CA GLN A 143 -10.33 13.45 14.10
C GLN A 143 -9.92 14.91 13.92
N GLU A 144 -8.83 15.20 13.21
CA GLU A 144 -8.38 16.59 13.02
C GLU A 144 -9.30 17.37 12.05
N GLU A 145 -9.88 16.71 11.05
CA GLU A 145 -10.86 17.33 10.14
C GLU A 145 -12.21 17.66 10.82
N GLU A 146 -12.61 16.94 11.88
CA GLU A 146 -13.82 17.26 12.67
C GLU A 146 -13.78 18.69 13.25
N HIS A 147 -12.58 19.25 13.43
CA HIS A 147 -12.40 20.62 13.91
C HIS A 147 -12.32 21.68 12.80
N LEU A 148 -12.21 21.31 11.52
CA LEU A 148 -11.80 22.25 10.45
C LEU A 148 -12.59 22.18 9.11
N VAL A 149 -13.37 21.14 8.79
CA VAL A 149 -13.91 20.95 7.41
C VAL A 149 -15.33 20.33 7.32
N ASP A 150 -16.03 20.62 6.22
CA ASP A 150 -17.33 20.05 5.79
C ASP A 150 -17.40 18.51 5.90
N GLY A 151 -18.53 18.01 6.42
CA GLY A 151 -18.71 16.62 6.85
C GLY A 151 -18.57 15.52 5.77
N GLU A 152 -18.44 15.88 4.49
CA GLU A 152 -18.27 14.92 3.39
C GLU A 152 -16.87 14.28 3.35
N ILE A 153 -15.81 15.04 3.70
CA ILE A 153 -14.44 14.51 3.74
C ILE A 153 -14.26 13.57 4.96
N MET A 154 -14.85 13.95 6.10
CA MET A 154 -14.89 13.14 7.31
C MET A 154 -15.52 11.75 7.09
N ILE A 155 -16.65 11.66 6.39
CA ILE A 155 -17.32 10.38 6.10
C ILE A 155 -16.42 9.47 5.26
N ARG A 156 -15.63 10.05 4.35
CA ARG A 156 -14.70 9.31 3.51
C ARG A 156 -13.57 8.69 4.33
N PHE A 157 -12.91 9.45 5.20
CA PHE A 157 -11.80 8.94 6.02
C PHE A 157 -12.26 7.92 7.06
N ARG A 158 -13.44 8.13 7.66
CA ARG A 158 -14.05 7.13 8.57
C ARG A 158 -14.28 5.79 7.87
N ARG A 159 -14.78 5.81 6.63
CA ARG A 159 -14.96 4.59 5.82
C ARG A 159 -13.62 3.93 5.45
N VAL A 160 -12.58 4.72 5.20
CA VAL A 160 -11.23 4.18 4.94
C VAL A 160 -10.68 3.48 6.18
N ARG A 161 -10.76 4.14 7.35
CA ARG A 161 -10.35 3.58 8.65
C ARG A 161 -11.08 2.26 8.95
N ASP A 162 -12.40 2.24 8.86
CA ASP A 162 -13.20 1.05 9.19
C ASP A 162 -12.86 -0.11 8.24
N ARG A 163 -12.66 0.19 6.94
CA ARG A 163 -12.24 -0.82 5.97
C ARG A 163 -10.83 -1.36 6.27
N LEU A 164 -9.86 -0.49 6.53
CA LEU A 164 -8.50 -0.94 6.86
C LEU A 164 -8.47 -1.75 8.16
N SER A 165 -9.30 -1.39 9.14
CA SER A 165 -9.48 -2.17 10.37
C SER A 165 -9.98 -3.59 10.08
N VAL A 166 -11.03 -3.72 9.27
CA VAL A 166 -11.57 -5.03 8.86
C VAL A 166 -10.54 -5.84 8.09
N LEU A 167 -9.83 -5.21 7.14
CA LEU A 167 -8.78 -5.87 6.36
C LEU A 167 -7.63 -6.36 7.24
N THR A 168 -7.25 -5.58 8.25
CA THR A 168 -6.24 -5.99 9.25
C THR A 168 -6.69 -7.25 9.98
N VAL A 169 -7.94 -7.27 10.46
CA VAL A 169 -8.50 -8.46 11.14
C VAL A 169 -8.49 -9.68 10.21
N ILE A 170 -8.88 -9.50 8.94
CA ILE A 170 -8.85 -10.58 7.94
C ILE A 170 -7.42 -11.13 7.76
N VAL A 171 -6.41 -10.25 7.66
CA VAL A 171 -5.01 -10.68 7.54
C VAL A 171 -4.56 -11.42 8.80
N LEU A 172 -4.88 -10.92 10.00
CA LEU A 172 -4.54 -11.61 11.25
C LEU A 172 -5.22 -12.98 11.37
N LEU A 173 -6.46 -13.11 10.89
CA LEU A 173 -7.15 -14.40 10.84
C LEU A 173 -6.42 -15.41 9.94
N SER A 174 -5.55 -14.99 9.02
CA SER A 174 -4.74 -15.94 8.24
C SER A 174 -3.76 -16.74 9.11
N LEU A 175 -3.41 -16.28 10.31
CA LEU A 175 -2.58 -17.04 11.25
C LEU A 175 -3.26 -18.33 11.71
N ALA A 176 -4.60 -18.36 11.73
CA ALA A 176 -5.35 -19.56 12.08
C ALA A 176 -5.24 -20.68 11.04
N ALA A 177 -4.91 -20.34 9.79
CA ALA A 177 -4.62 -21.33 8.76
C ALA A 177 -3.14 -21.75 8.83
N PRO A 178 -2.80 -23.03 9.01
CA PRO A 178 -1.42 -23.51 8.90
C PRO A 178 -0.80 -23.23 7.52
N TRP A 179 0.52 -23.08 7.46
CA TRP A 179 1.22 -22.86 6.17
C TRP A 179 0.98 -23.99 5.17
N ASP A 180 0.89 -25.24 5.63
CA ASP A 180 0.71 -26.41 4.78
C ASP A 180 -0.67 -26.50 4.11
N TRP A 181 -1.62 -25.63 4.47
CA TRP A 181 -2.93 -25.60 3.82
C TRP A 181 -2.83 -25.04 2.41
N LEU A 182 -3.07 -25.91 1.43
CA LEU A 182 -3.10 -25.59 0.02
C LEU A 182 -4.54 -25.56 -0.49
N LEU A 183 -4.87 -24.52 -1.26
CA LEU A 183 -6.10 -24.42 -2.04
C LEU A 183 -5.70 -24.17 -3.51
N LEU A 184 -6.15 -25.03 -4.42
CA LEU A 184 -5.76 -24.99 -5.85
C LEU A 184 -4.24 -24.99 -6.06
N GLY A 185 -3.48 -25.61 -5.16
CA GLY A 185 -2.01 -25.65 -5.21
C GLY A 185 -1.30 -24.39 -4.70
N VAL A 186 -2.04 -23.43 -4.10
CA VAL A 186 -1.51 -22.19 -3.52
C VAL A 186 -1.77 -22.18 -2.01
N HIS A 187 -0.81 -21.70 -1.22
CA HIS A 187 -0.99 -21.56 0.23
C HIS A 187 -2.19 -20.66 0.56
N VAL A 188 -3.08 -21.12 1.43
CA VAL A 188 -4.29 -20.38 1.82
C VAL A 188 -3.94 -18.99 2.37
N ARG A 189 -2.84 -18.85 3.11
CA ARG A 189 -2.36 -17.55 3.62
C ARG A 189 -2.11 -16.55 2.49
N LEU A 190 -1.52 -16.96 1.38
CA LEU A 190 -1.29 -16.09 0.21
C LEU A 190 -2.61 -15.55 -0.36
N LEU A 191 -3.64 -16.39 -0.43
CA LEU A 191 -4.96 -15.97 -0.90
C LEU A 191 -5.61 -14.94 0.03
N ILE A 192 -5.46 -15.11 1.34
CA ILE A 192 -5.98 -14.14 2.32
C ILE A 192 -5.21 -12.82 2.24
N TRP A 193 -3.89 -12.87 2.06
CA TRP A 193 -3.05 -11.69 1.89
C TRP A 193 -3.35 -10.90 0.59
N LEU A 194 -4.04 -11.49 -0.41
CA LEU A 194 -4.55 -10.76 -1.57
C LEU A 194 -5.76 -9.88 -1.26
N VAL A 195 -6.50 -10.16 -0.19
CA VAL A 195 -7.78 -9.49 0.10
C VAL A 195 -7.64 -7.97 0.24
N PRO A 196 -6.64 -7.42 0.98
CA PRO A 196 -6.48 -5.96 1.08
C PRO A 196 -6.12 -5.31 -0.26
N ILE A 197 -5.29 -5.96 -1.07
CA ILE A 197 -4.92 -5.50 -2.42
C ILE A 197 -6.18 -5.42 -3.28
N PHE A 198 -6.92 -6.52 -3.38
CA PHE A 198 -8.12 -6.59 -4.20
C PHE A 198 -9.18 -5.58 -3.74
N SER A 199 -9.41 -5.48 -2.43
CA SER A 199 -10.33 -4.51 -1.83
C SER A 199 -9.95 -3.05 -2.15
N PHE A 200 -8.65 -2.73 -2.11
CA PHE A 200 -8.16 -1.40 -2.46
C PHE A 200 -8.43 -1.07 -3.94
N TRP A 201 -7.98 -1.94 -4.84
CA TRP A 201 -8.09 -1.70 -6.28
C TRP A 201 -9.56 -1.72 -6.72
N TYR A 202 -10.37 -2.69 -6.29
CA TYR A 202 -11.80 -2.73 -6.60
C TYR A 202 -12.52 -1.44 -6.21
N ASN A 203 -12.25 -0.92 -5.00
CA ASN A 203 -12.82 0.35 -4.55
C ASN A 203 -12.27 1.56 -5.34
N ARG A 204 -11.03 1.52 -5.82
CA ARG A 204 -10.45 2.58 -6.63
C ARG A 204 -11.07 2.62 -8.03
N MET A 205 -11.26 1.47 -8.67
CA MET A 205 -11.89 1.37 -9.99
C MET A 205 -13.36 1.80 -9.99
N THR A 206 -14.11 1.45 -8.94
CA THR A 206 -15.53 1.79 -8.82
C THR A 206 -15.80 3.27 -8.49
N ARG A 207 -14.82 3.99 -7.94
CA ARG A 207 -14.93 5.43 -7.59
C ARG A 207 -14.31 6.36 -8.63
N ALA A 208 -13.76 5.86 -9.73
CA ALA A 208 -13.28 6.72 -10.80
C ALA A 208 -14.44 7.59 -11.33
N PRO A 209 -14.31 8.93 -11.42
CA PRO A 209 -15.41 9.76 -11.86
C PRO A 209 -15.75 9.39 -13.30
N SER A 210 -16.96 8.86 -13.53
CA SER A 210 -17.55 8.93 -14.85
C SER A 210 -17.66 10.41 -15.21
N ARG A 211 -16.69 10.92 -15.96
CA ARG A 211 -16.73 12.24 -16.59
C ARG A 211 -17.81 12.20 -17.66
N LYS A 212 -19.08 12.18 -17.25
CA LYS A 212 -20.19 12.61 -18.11
C LYS A 212 -20.14 14.13 -18.10
N ALA A 213 -19.27 14.68 -18.93
CA ALA A 213 -19.38 16.06 -19.34
C ALA A 213 -20.61 16.14 -20.23
N GLU A 214 -21.74 16.48 -19.62
CA GLU A 214 -22.92 17.00 -20.30
C GLU A 214 -22.52 18.33 -20.95
N VAL A 215 -22.05 18.25 -22.19
CA VAL A 215 -21.95 19.42 -23.07
C VAL A 215 -23.35 19.65 -23.62
N ALA A 216 -24.15 20.43 -22.89
CA ALA A 216 -25.38 20.98 -23.45
C ALA A 216 -25.00 22.06 -24.50
N PRO A 217 -25.55 22.02 -25.72
CA PRO A 217 -25.32 23.06 -26.71
C PRO A 217 -26.08 24.33 -26.30
N SER A 218 -25.37 25.38 -25.91
CA SER A 218 -25.94 26.72 -25.80
C SER A 218 -26.16 27.27 -27.21
N THR A 219 -27.31 26.94 -27.79
CA THR A 219 -27.82 27.59 -29.00
C THR A 219 -28.16 29.05 -28.72
N ALA A 220 -27.38 29.93 -29.35
CA ALA A 220 -27.72 31.26 -29.88
C ALA A 220 -29.07 31.90 -29.48
N ARG A 221 -28.99 32.97 -28.69
CA ARG A 221 -29.76 34.24 -28.75
C ARG A 221 -28.83 35.28 -28.11
N LEU A 222 -28.48 36.43 -28.70
CA LEU A 222 -29.12 37.37 -29.62
C LEU A 222 -28.06 37.96 -30.56
#